data_AF-A0A8H3BLG7-F1
#
_entry.id   AF-A0A8H3BLG7-F1
#
_cell.length_a   1.000
_cell.length_b   1.000
_cell.length_c   1.000
_cell.angle_alpha   90.00
_cell.angle_beta   90.00
_cell.angle_gamma   90.00
#
_symmetry.space_group_name_H-M   'P 1'
#
loop_
_entity.id
_entity.type
_entity.pdbx_description
1 polymer ?
#
loop_
_entity_poly.entity_id
_entity_poly.type
_entity_poly.pdbx_seq_one_letter_code
_entity_poly.pdbx_strand_id
1 'polypeptide(L)'
;MPTIDRPSSRRDPSALSISSTEDDATEVIEISSTSSTSSRHSTTHSSSTPSPHSNSPHNLVLGHIISWASSDGTNTVPEDLHNGTHTRYYEKAQPGSRTYQKYLEQVGTHVAQTVFGYTDAPYFMEDLPTGYSLYGLHSKPESSGKSRVDYYLYGPKDKRFRSPNEFTMHAVWLMGGGPHNPELCKCINCGTMGSQILINRTYGLPGRQDPKDHHHHT
;
A
#
# COMPACT_ATOMS: atom_id res chain seq x y z
N MET A 1 -59.08 16.69 9.91
CA MET A 1 -59.42 17.05 8.51
C MET A 1 -58.85 18.44 8.25
N PRO A 2 -58.15 18.70 7.13
CA PRO A 2 -58.42 18.21 5.78
C PRO A 2 -57.30 17.38 5.13
N THR A 3 -57.76 16.53 4.21
CA THR A 3 -57.08 15.78 3.14
C THR A 3 -56.64 16.70 1.99
N ILE A 4 -55.61 16.32 1.22
CA ILE A 4 -55.50 16.50 -0.24
C ILE A 4 -54.42 15.56 -0.79
N ASP A 5 -54.66 15.18 -2.04
CA ASP A 5 -54.35 13.97 -2.78
C ASP A 5 -52.93 13.71 -3.29
N ARG A 6 -52.76 12.43 -3.64
CA ARG A 6 -51.71 11.78 -4.44
C ARG A 6 -51.96 12.01 -5.95
N PRO A 7 -50.91 12.00 -6.79
CA PRO A 7 -50.79 10.96 -7.85
C PRO A 7 -49.31 10.53 -8.02
N SER A 8 -48.88 9.26 -8.09
CA SER A 8 -49.14 8.14 -9.02
C SER A 8 -48.78 8.39 -10.50
N SER A 9 -47.59 7.95 -10.92
CA SER A 9 -47.22 7.56 -12.30
C SER A 9 -45.99 6.63 -12.20
N ARG A 10 -46.05 5.29 -12.33
CA ARG A 10 -46.23 4.39 -13.50
C ARG A 10 -45.19 4.54 -14.63
N ARG A 11 -44.49 3.41 -14.87
CA ARG A 11 -43.92 2.87 -16.14
C ARG A 11 -42.61 3.50 -16.65
N ASP A 12 -41.63 2.79 -17.20
CA ASP A 12 -41.51 1.40 -17.69
C ASP A 12 -40.02 0.96 -17.70
N PRO A 13 -39.75 -0.36 -17.84
CA PRO A 13 -38.42 -0.95 -17.97
C PRO A 13 -37.99 -1.08 -19.45
N SER A 14 -36.73 -0.78 -19.75
CA SER A 14 -36.11 -1.17 -21.01
C SER A 14 -34.75 -1.80 -20.74
N ALA A 15 -34.71 -3.10 -21.06
CA ALA A 15 -33.52 -3.89 -21.32
C ALA A 15 -32.84 -3.45 -22.63
N LEU A 16 -31.85 -4.25 -23.05
CA LEU A 16 -31.00 -4.19 -24.26
C LEU A 16 -29.66 -3.51 -23.98
N SER A 17 -28.50 -4.02 -24.39
CA SER A 17 -28.14 -5.28 -25.05
C SER A 17 -26.62 -5.46 -24.91
N ILE A 18 -26.24 -6.72 -24.70
CA ILE A 18 -24.99 -7.35 -25.13
C ILE A 18 -24.48 -6.86 -26.50
N SER A 19 -23.18 -6.62 -26.60
CA SER A 19 -22.43 -6.81 -27.84
C SER A 19 -20.98 -7.19 -27.51
N SER A 20 -20.70 -8.47 -27.68
CA SER A 20 -19.36 -9.02 -27.90
C SER A 20 -18.86 -8.60 -29.27
N THR A 21 -17.60 -8.24 -29.39
CA THR A 21 -16.83 -8.42 -30.63
C THR A 21 -15.44 -8.89 -30.25
N GLU A 22 -15.19 -10.12 -30.66
CA GLU A 22 -13.92 -10.81 -30.82
C GLU A 22 -13.12 -10.10 -31.91
N ASP A 23 -11.78 -10.12 -31.82
CA ASP A 23 -10.82 -10.08 -32.93
C ASP A 23 -9.44 -10.30 -32.27
N ASP A 24 -8.85 -11.49 -32.34
CA ASP A 24 -8.16 -12.09 -33.49
C ASP A 24 -6.86 -11.37 -33.85
N ALA A 25 -5.74 -12.03 -33.55
CA ALA A 25 -4.57 -12.17 -34.43
C ALA A 25 -3.40 -12.74 -33.62
N THR A 26 -3.17 -14.03 -33.85
CA THR A 26 -1.97 -14.75 -33.43
C THR A 26 -0.90 -14.52 -34.50
N GLU A 27 0.20 -13.86 -34.18
CA GLU A 27 1.39 -13.89 -35.04
C GLU A 27 2.47 -14.79 -34.45
N VAL A 28 2.80 -15.80 -35.26
CA VAL A 28 3.82 -16.81 -35.06
C VAL A 28 5.05 -16.33 -35.81
N ILE A 29 6.19 -16.16 -35.14
CA ILE A 29 7.48 -15.96 -35.81
C ILE A 29 8.41 -17.09 -35.37
N GLU A 30 8.50 -18.10 -36.23
CA GLU A 30 9.62 -19.04 -36.29
C GLU A 30 10.81 -18.36 -36.98
N ILE A 31 11.99 -18.44 -36.36
CA ILE A 31 13.25 -18.39 -37.08
C ILE A 31 14.21 -19.40 -36.46
N SER A 32 14.53 -20.40 -37.25
CA SER A 32 15.46 -21.48 -36.95
C SER A 32 16.87 -21.19 -37.48
N SER A 33 17.86 -21.77 -36.78
CA SER A 33 19.19 -22.21 -37.27
C SER A 33 20.22 -21.10 -37.55
N THR A 34 21.48 -21.18 -37.13
CA THR A 34 22.42 -22.29 -37.38
C THR A 34 23.57 -22.35 -36.36
N SER A 35 23.94 -23.58 -36.03
CA SER A 35 25.15 -24.01 -35.30
C SER A 35 26.43 -23.87 -36.13
N SER A 36 27.52 -23.42 -35.49
CA SER A 36 28.91 -23.64 -35.94
C SER A 36 29.81 -24.00 -34.76
N THR A 37 30.39 -25.20 -34.85
CA THR A 37 31.35 -25.84 -33.95
C THR A 37 32.77 -25.25 -34.06
N SER A 38 33.48 -25.04 -32.93
CA SER A 38 34.71 -25.80 -32.60
C SER A 38 35.50 -25.28 -31.39
N SER A 39 35.96 -26.26 -30.60
CA SER A 39 37.24 -26.35 -29.88
C SER A 39 37.50 -25.59 -28.57
N ARG A 40 37.27 -26.35 -27.50
CA ARG A 40 38.25 -26.76 -26.45
C ARG A 40 39.23 -25.70 -25.95
N HIS A 41 38.99 -25.21 -24.74
CA HIS A 41 40.01 -25.11 -23.69
C HIS A 41 39.36 -25.34 -22.31
N SER A 42 39.86 -26.34 -21.59
CA SER A 42 39.47 -26.64 -20.22
C SER A 42 40.16 -25.67 -19.27
N THR A 43 39.37 -24.78 -18.65
CA THR A 43 39.81 -24.03 -17.47
C THR A 43 38.65 -24.04 -16.47
N THR A 44 38.87 -24.71 -15.34
CA THR A 44 37.95 -24.78 -14.20
C THR A 44 37.83 -23.40 -13.55
N HIS A 45 36.80 -22.66 -13.92
CA HIS A 45 36.28 -21.54 -13.15
C HIS A 45 34.78 -21.75 -12.92
N SER A 46 34.43 -21.97 -11.65
CA SER A 46 33.07 -22.07 -11.14
C SER A 46 32.24 -20.88 -11.61
N SER A 47 31.48 -21.12 -12.68
CA SER A 47 30.59 -20.14 -13.31
C SER A 47 29.20 -20.40 -12.77
N SER A 48 28.85 -19.68 -11.71
CA SER A 48 27.49 -19.61 -11.20
C SER A 48 26.62 -18.95 -12.28
N THR A 49 25.83 -19.76 -12.97
CA THR A 49 24.78 -19.31 -13.88
C THR A 49 23.79 -18.46 -13.08
N PRO A 50 23.53 -17.19 -13.42
CA PRO A 50 22.39 -16.49 -12.88
C PRO A 50 21.15 -17.02 -13.61
N SER A 51 20.46 -17.97 -12.98
CA SER A 51 19.13 -18.38 -13.42
C SER A 51 18.24 -17.13 -13.53
N PRO A 52 17.42 -17.00 -14.58
CA PRO A 52 16.39 -15.98 -14.63
C PRO A 52 15.29 -16.45 -13.68
N HIS A 53 15.49 -16.23 -12.38
CA HIS A 53 14.44 -16.39 -11.40
C HIS A 53 13.36 -15.38 -11.77
N SER A 54 12.33 -15.90 -12.41
CA SER A 54 10.98 -15.38 -12.34
C SER A 54 10.73 -14.96 -10.88
N ASN A 55 10.87 -13.66 -10.60
CA ASN A 55 10.45 -13.04 -9.35
C ASN A 55 8.93 -13.05 -9.36
N SER A 56 8.35 -14.25 -9.25
CA SER A 56 6.93 -14.41 -9.13
C SER A 56 6.57 -13.94 -7.72
N PRO A 57 5.78 -12.87 -7.57
CA PRO A 57 5.53 -12.21 -6.28
C PRO A 57 4.77 -13.11 -5.29
N HIS A 58 4.35 -14.31 -5.70
CA HIS A 58 3.65 -15.29 -4.86
C HIS A 58 4.48 -15.81 -3.67
N ASN A 59 5.82 -15.79 -3.73
CA ASN A 59 6.63 -16.20 -2.58
C ASN A 59 6.58 -15.21 -1.41
N LEU A 60 6.03 -14.01 -1.63
CA LEU A 60 5.83 -12.99 -0.61
C LEU A 60 4.55 -13.18 0.18
N VAL A 61 3.68 -14.14 -0.20
CA VAL A 61 2.39 -14.35 0.47
C VAL A 61 2.31 -15.78 1.01
N LEU A 62 2.20 -15.91 2.34
CA LEU A 62 1.97 -17.17 3.03
C LEU A 62 0.61 -17.12 3.72
N GLY A 63 -0.41 -17.71 3.07
CA GLY A 63 -1.79 -17.58 3.51
C GLY A 63 -2.25 -16.12 3.44
N HIS A 64 -2.58 -15.52 4.58
CA HIS A 64 -3.01 -14.12 4.69
C HIS A 64 -1.89 -13.18 5.17
N ILE A 65 -0.65 -13.66 5.21
CA ILE A 65 0.53 -12.92 5.67
C ILE A 65 1.39 -12.53 4.46
N ILE A 66 1.79 -11.26 4.39
CA ILE A 66 2.57 -10.68 3.31
C ILE A 66 3.93 -10.22 3.82
N SER A 67 5.01 -10.73 3.23
CA SER A 67 6.38 -10.29 3.47
C SER A 67 6.79 -9.16 2.53
N TRP A 68 7.73 -8.32 2.96
CA TRP A 68 8.18 -7.16 2.17
C TRP A 68 9.10 -7.55 1.02
N ALA A 69 8.85 -6.98 -0.17
CA ALA A 69 9.77 -7.11 -1.30
C ALA A 69 11.03 -6.22 -1.17
N SER A 70 10.88 -5.05 -0.54
CA SER A 70 11.97 -4.09 -0.33
C SER A 70 11.71 -3.18 0.86
N SER A 71 12.73 -2.41 1.26
CA SER A 71 12.61 -1.35 2.25
C SER A 71 13.55 -0.18 1.92
N ASP A 72 13.12 1.04 2.25
CA ASP A 72 13.91 2.27 2.22
C ASP A 72 14.19 2.84 3.64
N GLY A 73 13.96 2.05 4.68
CA GLY A 73 14.18 2.47 6.07
C GLY A 73 15.65 2.62 6.43
N THR A 74 16.01 3.66 7.19
CA THR A 74 17.40 4.00 7.52
C THR A 74 17.81 3.65 8.96
N ASN A 75 16.95 3.02 9.78
CA ASN A 75 17.21 2.70 11.21
C ASN A 75 17.62 3.92 12.07
N THR A 76 17.44 5.13 11.55
CA THR A 76 17.80 6.36 12.25
C THR A 76 16.70 6.69 13.25
N VAL A 77 17.06 6.78 14.52
CA VAL A 77 16.19 7.31 15.58
C VAL A 77 15.89 8.78 15.23
N PRO A 78 14.62 9.14 14.99
CA PRO A 78 14.26 10.51 14.66
C PRO A 78 14.72 11.51 15.73
N GLU A 79 15.23 12.66 15.32
CA GLU A 79 15.74 13.69 16.24
C GLU A 79 14.66 14.15 17.24
N ASP A 80 13.40 14.20 16.80
CA ASP A 80 12.26 14.59 17.64
C ASP A 80 11.97 13.61 18.78
N LEU A 81 12.52 12.38 18.74
CA LEU A 81 12.43 11.43 19.86
C LEU A 81 13.31 11.83 21.05
N HIS A 82 14.35 12.63 20.84
CA HIS A 82 15.34 12.94 21.88
C HIS A 82 14.89 14.06 22.83
N ASN A 83 13.89 14.86 22.44
CA ASN A 83 13.45 16.05 23.17
C ASN A 83 12.13 15.82 23.93
N GLY A 84 12.02 14.70 24.62
CA GLY A 84 10.84 14.37 25.44
C GLY A 84 10.77 15.21 26.72
N THR A 85 9.57 15.64 27.09
CA THR A 85 9.25 16.17 28.42
C THR A 85 8.34 15.18 29.16
N HIS A 86 8.14 15.37 30.47
CA HIS A 86 7.19 14.56 31.23
C HIS A 86 5.75 14.61 30.69
N THR A 87 5.37 15.69 30.01
CA THR A 87 4.02 15.88 29.43
C THR A 87 3.94 15.51 27.95
N ARG A 88 5.09 15.25 27.30
CA ARG A 88 5.19 14.91 25.90
C ARG A 88 6.39 14.00 25.63
N TYR A 89 6.15 12.71 25.42
CA TYR A 89 7.22 11.74 25.16
C TYR A 89 6.80 10.71 24.10
N TYR A 90 7.79 10.06 23.50
CA TYR A 90 7.56 8.98 22.55
C TYR A 90 7.82 7.63 23.19
N GLU A 91 6.98 6.65 22.84
CA GLU A 91 7.12 5.26 23.23
C GLU A 91 7.09 4.39 21.97
N LYS A 92 8.06 3.48 21.82
CA LYS A 92 8.05 2.54 20.69
C LYS A 92 6.92 1.53 20.88
N ALA A 93 6.06 1.40 19.89
CA ALA A 93 5.00 0.41 19.90
C ALA A 93 5.63 -0.99 19.88
N GLN A 94 5.21 -1.84 20.82
CA GLN A 94 5.72 -3.21 20.91
C GLN A 94 5.17 -4.05 19.75
N PRO A 95 6.01 -4.88 19.09
CA PRO A 95 5.53 -5.91 18.19
C PRO A 95 4.47 -6.78 18.89
N GLY A 96 3.39 -7.12 18.17
CA GLY A 96 2.26 -7.87 18.73
C GLY A 96 1.24 -7.06 19.53
N SER A 97 1.52 -5.79 19.87
CA SER A 97 0.50 -4.93 20.50
C SER A 97 -0.69 -4.70 19.55
N ARG A 98 -1.88 -4.45 20.11
CA ARG A 98 -3.11 -4.29 19.32
C ARG A 98 -3.00 -3.16 18.27
N THR A 99 -2.35 -2.05 18.62
CA THR A 99 -2.12 -0.95 17.70
C THR A 99 -1.20 -1.37 16.56
N TYR A 100 -0.11 -2.08 16.88
CA TYR A 100 0.83 -2.58 15.88
C TYR A 100 0.14 -3.53 14.89
N GLN A 101 -0.61 -4.50 15.41
CA GLN A 101 -1.34 -5.48 14.59
C GLN A 101 -2.40 -4.80 13.71
N LYS A 102 -3.16 -3.83 14.24
CA LYS A 102 -4.10 -3.04 13.42
C LYS A 102 -3.40 -2.25 12.32
N TYR A 103 -2.20 -1.73 12.59
CA TYR A 103 -1.41 -1.02 11.59
C TYR A 103 -1.05 -1.97 10.43
N LEU A 104 -0.54 -3.16 10.75
CA LEU A 104 -0.16 -4.18 9.77
C LEU A 104 -1.36 -4.73 9.00
N GLU A 105 -2.50 -4.91 9.65
CA GLU A 105 -3.77 -5.34 9.03
C GLU A 105 -4.25 -4.33 7.98
N GLN A 106 -4.27 -3.04 8.33
CA GLN A 106 -4.78 -2.00 7.43
C GLN A 106 -3.89 -1.85 6.19
N VAL A 107 -2.56 -1.85 6.39
CA VAL A 107 -1.61 -1.79 5.27
C VAL A 107 -1.65 -3.09 4.47
N GLY A 108 -1.62 -4.24 5.13
CA GLY A 108 -1.57 -5.56 4.50
C GLY A 108 -2.81 -5.85 3.65
N THR A 109 -4.00 -5.51 4.16
CA THR A 109 -5.26 -5.66 3.41
C THR A 109 -5.25 -4.84 2.13
N HIS A 110 -4.75 -3.60 2.18
CA HIS A 110 -4.70 -2.77 0.97
C HIS A 110 -3.61 -3.22 0.00
N VAL A 111 -2.45 -3.68 0.50
CA VAL A 111 -1.40 -4.28 -0.34
C VAL A 111 -1.92 -5.54 -1.02
N ALA A 112 -2.63 -6.42 -0.31
CA ALA A 112 -3.25 -7.63 -0.86
C ALA A 112 -4.16 -7.31 -2.05
N GLN A 113 -5.03 -6.32 -1.88
CA GLN A 113 -5.96 -5.86 -2.92
C GLN A 113 -5.22 -5.25 -4.12
N THR A 114 -4.31 -4.31 -3.88
CA THR A 114 -3.73 -3.48 -4.94
C THR A 114 -2.59 -4.18 -5.69
N VAL A 115 -1.77 -4.97 -4.99
CA VAL A 115 -0.59 -5.64 -5.59
C VAL A 115 -0.92 -7.03 -6.10
N PHE A 116 -1.80 -7.75 -5.39
CA PHE A 116 -2.08 -9.17 -5.69
C PHE A 116 -3.51 -9.44 -6.16
N GLY A 117 -4.41 -8.45 -6.06
CA GLY A 117 -5.81 -8.62 -6.47
C GLY A 117 -6.67 -9.45 -5.50
N TYR A 118 -6.20 -9.70 -4.28
CA TYR A 118 -6.96 -10.48 -3.29
C TYR A 118 -8.05 -9.66 -2.63
N THR A 119 -9.26 -10.22 -2.51
CA THR A 119 -10.44 -9.51 -1.98
C THR A 119 -11.01 -10.13 -0.70
N ASP A 120 -10.54 -11.31 -0.30
CA ASP A 120 -10.96 -12.09 0.86
C ASP A 120 -10.26 -11.67 2.16
N ALA A 121 -10.32 -10.36 2.44
CA ALA A 121 -9.78 -9.72 3.64
C ALA A 121 -10.20 -10.40 4.97
N PRO A 122 -9.40 -10.28 6.05
CA PRO A 122 -8.22 -9.42 6.19
C PRO A 122 -6.90 -10.09 5.79
N TYR A 123 -5.93 -9.26 5.36
CA TYR A 123 -4.53 -9.63 5.20
C TYR A 123 -3.64 -8.77 6.11
N PHE A 124 -2.47 -9.30 6.46
CA PHE A 124 -1.53 -8.65 7.36
C PHE A 124 -0.15 -8.59 6.70
N MET A 125 0.56 -7.48 6.90
CA MET A 125 2.01 -7.51 6.70
C MET A 125 2.63 -8.36 7.83
N GLU A 126 3.66 -9.14 7.51
CA GLU A 126 4.36 -9.99 8.49
C GLU A 126 4.97 -9.15 9.63
N ASP A 127 5.59 -8.04 9.28
CA ASP A 127 6.16 -7.05 10.20
C ASP A 127 6.18 -5.66 9.54
N LEU A 128 6.75 -4.63 10.19
CA LEU A 128 7.14 -3.39 9.52
C LEU A 128 8.33 -3.63 8.55
N PRO A 129 8.51 -2.83 7.50
CA PRO A 129 9.66 -2.98 6.63
C PRO A 129 10.96 -2.77 7.41
N THR A 130 12.05 -3.44 7.01
CA THR A 130 13.36 -3.30 7.67
C THR A 130 13.76 -1.83 7.78
N GLY A 131 14.18 -1.37 8.96
CA GLY A 131 14.54 0.04 9.14
C GLY A 131 13.39 0.95 9.59
N TYR A 132 12.18 0.42 9.71
CA TYR A 132 11.02 1.16 10.20
C TYR A 132 10.74 0.91 11.69
N SER A 133 10.06 1.85 12.33
CA SER A 133 9.59 1.72 13.71
C SER A 133 8.35 2.60 13.94
N LEU A 134 7.36 2.03 14.61
CA LEU A 134 6.14 2.71 15.01
C LEU A 134 6.29 3.26 16.43
N TYR A 135 6.00 4.54 16.63
CA TYR A 135 6.06 5.21 17.93
C TYR A 135 4.71 5.84 18.27
N GLY A 136 4.29 5.70 19.53
CA GLY A 136 3.21 6.50 20.10
C GLY A 136 3.77 7.77 20.73
N LEU A 137 3.28 8.93 20.31
CA LEU A 137 3.52 10.21 20.96
C LEU A 137 2.46 10.41 22.03
N HIS A 138 2.87 10.27 23.29
CA HIS A 138 2.05 10.57 24.45
C HIS A 138 2.09 12.07 24.66
N SER A 139 0.92 12.71 24.70
CA SER A 139 0.80 14.13 24.98
C SER A 139 -0.35 14.41 25.93
N LYS A 140 -0.20 15.44 26.76
CA LYS A 140 -1.28 15.95 27.62
C LYS A 140 -1.46 17.44 27.34
N PRO A 141 -2.33 17.82 26.39
CA PRO A 141 -2.56 19.23 26.08
C PRO A 141 -3.16 19.95 27.30
N GLU A 142 -2.58 21.10 27.67
CA GLU A 142 -3.07 21.90 28.80
C GLU A 142 -4.55 22.28 28.66
N SER A 143 -4.99 22.54 27.43
CA SER A 143 -6.37 22.95 27.12
C SER A 143 -7.43 21.90 27.43
N SER A 144 -7.09 20.61 27.32
CA SER A 144 -8.05 19.52 27.52
C SER A 144 -7.79 18.71 28.79
N GLY A 145 -6.55 18.71 29.29
CA GLY A 145 -6.09 17.86 30.38
C GLY A 145 -6.13 16.35 30.10
N LYS A 146 -6.66 15.91 28.94
CA LYS A 146 -6.80 14.50 28.58
C LYS A 146 -5.52 14.00 27.92
N SER A 147 -5.02 12.86 28.39
CA SER A 147 -3.90 12.19 27.72
C SER A 147 -4.36 11.68 26.36
N ARG A 148 -3.55 11.95 25.33
CA ARG A 148 -3.73 11.51 23.96
C ARG A 148 -2.46 10.80 23.50
N VAL A 149 -2.63 9.73 22.75
CA VAL A 149 -1.53 9.01 22.07
C VAL A 149 -1.76 9.08 20.57
N ASP A 150 -0.81 9.65 19.84
CA ASP A 150 -0.80 9.70 18.38
C ASP A 150 0.31 8.80 17.84
N TYR A 151 0.00 7.90 16.91
CA TYR A 151 1.00 6.97 16.37
C TYR A 151 1.64 7.50 15.08
N TYR A 152 2.96 7.35 15.00
CA TYR A 152 3.77 7.76 13.87
C TYR A 152 4.70 6.64 13.46
N LEU A 153 4.68 6.30 12.18
CA LEU A 153 5.63 5.38 11.58
C LEU A 153 6.81 6.19 11.05
N TYR A 154 8.01 5.82 11.49
CA TYR A 154 9.27 6.36 11.00
C TYR A 154 10.03 5.27 10.25
N GLY A 155 10.79 5.64 9.22
CA GLY A 155 11.61 4.71 8.47
C GLY A 155 12.71 5.43 7.69
N PRO A 156 12.38 6.09 6.57
CA PRO A 156 13.36 6.88 5.82
C PRO A 156 13.73 8.14 6.61
N LYS A 157 14.96 8.60 6.43
CA LYS A 157 15.46 9.83 7.06
C LYS A 157 14.50 11.00 6.78
N ASP A 158 14.18 11.75 7.84
CA ASP A 158 13.35 12.96 7.82
C ASP A 158 11.89 12.75 7.35
N LYS A 159 11.44 11.50 7.19
CA LYS A 159 10.06 11.17 6.82
C LYS A 159 9.34 10.43 7.94
N ARG A 160 8.08 10.80 8.16
CA ARG A 160 7.16 10.09 9.05
C ARG A 160 5.77 10.04 8.47
N PHE A 161 5.04 8.98 8.80
CA PHE A 161 3.65 8.78 8.42
C PHE A 161 2.79 8.78 9.68
N ARG A 162 1.78 9.66 9.72
CA ARG A 162 0.91 9.90 10.89
C ARG A 162 -0.28 8.93 10.96
N SER A 163 -0.44 8.11 9.94
CA SER A 163 -1.48 7.08 9.87
C SER A 163 -1.08 5.95 8.93
N PRO A 164 -1.72 4.78 9.02
CA PRO A 164 -1.54 3.71 8.03
C PRO A 164 -1.85 4.17 6.60
N ASN A 165 -2.86 5.01 6.40
CA ASN A 165 -3.24 5.51 5.07
C ASN A 165 -2.16 6.38 4.43
N GLU A 166 -1.48 7.22 5.21
CA GLU A 166 -0.36 8.01 4.69
C GLU A 166 0.78 7.12 4.19
N PHE A 167 0.97 5.97 4.83
CA PHE A 167 2.00 5.00 4.47
C PHE A 167 1.58 4.04 3.35
N THR A 168 0.29 3.80 3.14
CA THR A 168 -0.20 2.70 2.30
C THR A 168 0.31 2.78 0.85
N MET A 169 0.30 3.96 0.22
CA MET A 169 0.85 4.11 -1.13
C MET A 169 2.39 4.02 -1.17
N HIS A 170 3.06 4.25 -0.04
CA HIS A 170 4.49 3.98 0.08
C HIS A 170 4.74 2.47 0.20
N ALA A 171 3.90 1.75 0.94
CA ALA A 171 3.96 0.29 1.03
C ALA A 171 3.75 -0.39 -0.33
N VAL A 172 2.75 0.03 -1.11
CA VAL A 172 2.54 -0.47 -2.48
C VAL A 172 3.77 -0.25 -3.36
N TRP A 173 4.40 0.93 -3.26
CA TRP A 173 5.65 1.23 -3.96
C TRP A 173 6.81 0.34 -3.48
N LEU A 174 6.95 0.09 -2.18
CA LEU A 174 7.96 -0.84 -1.64
C LEU A 174 7.76 -2.28 -2.15
N MET A 175 6.51 -2.73 -2.29
CA MET A 175 6.20 -4.05 -2.86
C MET A 175 6.61 -4.17 -4.34
N GLY A 176 6.61 -3.05 -5.08
CA GLY A 176 7.07 -2.97 -6.47
C GLY A 176 8.57 -2.77 -6.65
N GLY A 177 9.41 -2.95 -5.61
CA GLY A 177 10.86 -2.71 -5.69
C GLY A 177 11.24 -1.23 -5.61
N GLY A 178 10.38 -0.44 -4.98
CA GLY A 178 10.37 1.01 -4.91
C GLY A 178 11.71 1.75 -4.94
N PRO A 179 12.69 1.44 -4.07
CA PRO A 179 13.95 2.19 -4.01
C PRO A 179 14.69 2.38 -5.34
N HIS A 180 14.44 1.53 -6.34
CA HIS A 180 15.00 1.65 -7.69
C HIS A 180 14.25 2.63 -8.61
N ASN A 181 13.01 3.02 -8.27
CA ASN A 181 12.11 3.86 -9.07
C ASN A 181 11.38 4.89 -8.17
N PRO A 182 12.08 5.84 -7.55
CA PRO A 182 11.52 6.75 -6.54
C PRO A 182 10.36 7.64 -7.05
N GLU A 183 10.35 7.99 -8.32
CA GLU A 183 9.33 8.81 -9.00
C GLU A 183 7.94 8.14 -9.08
N LEU A 184 7.91 6.82 -8.93
CA LEU A 184 6.66 6.05 -8.94
C LEU A 184 5.91 6.10 -7.61
N CYS A 185 6.54 6.53 -6.52
CA CYS A 185 5.88 6.59 -5.22
C CYS A 185 4.79 7.69 -5.19
N LYS A 186 3.57 7.31 -4.77
CA LYS A 186 2.39 8.20 -4.74
C LYS A 186 1.91 8.53 -3.33
N CYS A 187 2.75 8.31 -2.31
CA CYS A 187 2.43 8.67 -0.92
C CYS A 187 2.53 10.18 -0.68
N ILE A 188 2.01 10.65 0.47
CA ILE A 188 2.00 12.07 0.85
C ILE A 188 3.40 12.69 1.00
N ASN A 189 4.42 11.87 1.28
CA ASN A 189 5.80 12.31 1.52
C ASN A 189 6.69 12.27 0.26
N CYS A 190 6.26 11.62 -0.82
CA CYS A 190 7.07 11.39 -2.03
C CYS A 190 6.38 11.89 -3.30
N GLY A 191 5.06 11.75 -3.38
CA GLY A 191 4.27 12.13 -4.53
C GLY A 191 3.97 13.64 -4.58
N THR A 192 3.40 14.07 -5.69
CA THR A 192 2.99 15.46 -5.93
C THR A 192 1.55 15.77 -5.52
N MET A 193 0.81 14.77 -5.02
CA MET A 193 -0.57 14.96 -4.57
C MET A 193 -0.57 15.82 -3.30
N GLY A 194 -1.23 16.97 -3.35
CA GLY A 194 -1.16 17.98 -2.29
C GLY A 194 -1.90 17.65 -0.98
N SER A 195 -2.60 16.51 -0.87
CA SER A 195 -3.27 16.13 0.38
C SER A 195 -3.55 14.64 0.50
N GLN A 196 -3.58 14.14 1.74
CA GLN A 196 -3.96 12.75 2.03
C GLN A 196 -5.43 12.46 1.69
N ILE A 197 -6.31 13.45 1.71
CA ILE A 197 -7.73 13.29 1.29
C ILE A 197 -7.80 12.94 -0.19
N LEU A 198 -7.05 13.67 -1.03
CA LEU A 198 -7.00 13.39 -2.47
C LEU A 198 -6.38 12.01 -2.75
N ILE A 199 -5.33 11.64 -2.02
CA ILE A 199 -4.72 10.30 -2.11
C ILE A 199 -5.75 9.24 -1.75
N ASN A 200 -6.46 9.39 -0.62
CA ASN A 200 -7.47 8.42 -0.19
C ASN A 200 -8.57 8.24 -1.25
N ARG A 201 -9.09 9.34 -1.81
CA ARG A 201 -10.11 9.29 -2.86
C ARG A 201 -9.59 8.60 -4.12
N THR A 202 -8.36 8.93 -4.54
CA THR A 202 -7.77 8.41 -5.77
C THR A 202 -7.51 6.91 -5.71
N TYR A 203 -7.08 6.41 -4.54
CA TYR A 203 -6.68 5.01 -4.36
C TYR A 203 -7.67 4.19 -3.51
N GLY A 204 -8.87 4.72 -3.24
CA GLY A 204 -9.89 4.00 -2.48
C GLY A 204 -9.50 3.67 -1.03
N LEU A 205 -8.64 4.47 -0.39
CA LEU A 205 -8.25 4.26 1.00
C LEU A 205 -9.38 4.70 1.96
N PRO A 206 -9.60 3.99 3.08
CA PRO A 206 -10.63 4.35 4.05
C PRO A 206 -10.32 5.71 4.69
N GLY A 207 -11.33 6.55 4.96
CA GLY A 207 -11.12 7.84 5.61
C GLY A 207 -12.33 8.75 5.53
N ARG A 208 -12.25 9.93 6.15
CA ARG A 208 -13.28 10.97 5.96
C ARG A 208 -13.31 11.34 4.48
N GLN A 209 -14.39 10.96 3.81
CA GLN A 209 -14.77 11.50 2.51
C GLN A 209 -15.20 12.96 2.72
N ASP A 210 -14.97 13.82 1.73
CA ASP A 210 -15.46 15.20 1.80
C ASP A 210 -17.00 15.14 1.83
N PRO A 211 -17.68 15.80 2.79
CA PRO A 211 -19.13 15.83 2.84
C PRO A 211 -19.80 16.25 1.52
N LYS A 212 -19.09 16.98 0.66
CA LYS A 212 -19.56 17.40 -0.67
C LYS A 212 -19.75 16.25 -1.66
N ASP A 213 -19.15 15.08 -1.44
CA ASP A 213 -19.27 13.93 -2.35
C ASP A 213 -20.63 13.22 -2.24
N HIS A 214 -21.48 13.54 -1.25
CA HIS A 214 -22.81 12.92 -1.07
C HIS A 214 -23.95 13.55 -1.90
N HIS A 215 -23.69 14.59 -2.70
CA HIS A 215 -24.75 15.33 -3.41
C HIS A 215 -24.96 14.95 -4.88
N HIS A 216 -24.31 13.90 -5.40
CA HIS A 216 -24.37 13.55 -6.83
C HIS A 216 -25.02 12.20 -7.18
N HIS A 217 -25.72 11.57 -6.26
CA HIS A 217 -26.53 10.38 -6.56
C HIS A 217 -27.95 10.51 -6.03
N THR A 218 -28.81 11.15 -6.81
CA THR A 218 -30.28 10.99 -6.81
C THR A 218 -30.78 11.11 -8.23
#